data_AF-A0A8J2QGG1-F1
#
_entry.id   AF-A0A8J2QGG1-F1
#
_cell.length_a   1.000
_cell.length_b   1.000
_cell.length_c   1.000
_cell.angle_alpha   90.00
_cell.angle_beta   90.00
_cell.angle_gamma   90.00
#
_symmetry.space_group_name_H-M   'P 1'
#
loop_
_entity.id
_entity.type
_entity.pdbx_description
1 polymer ?
#
loop_
_entity_poly.entity_id
_entity_poly.type
_entity_poly.pdbx_seq_one_letter_code
_entity_poly.pdbx_strand_id
1 'polypeptide(L)'
;MGGLKNIKIGFLNPGSLSTHHEEFLVALERHNVDILALNETWLRSGEEGRAPKVAGYRLCHLPRPEAVRSRGGGVGFYVRRGLSTQFPKHPNETRVEQMWLRTRHSNKTIIIGTAYRPPWLNVQDFLDALTESIASLPIAQSQYELKEQLKELELPHNLIVGYQMAGVQLIAKYPRLELTAL
;
A
#
# COMPACT_ATOMS: atom_id res chain seq x y z
N MET A 1 -31.66 -7.58 -7.35
CA MET A 1 -30.64 -8.24 -6.53
C MET A 1 -29.28 -7.91 -7.13
N GLY A 2 -28.56 -6.93 -6.56
CA GLY A 2 -27.20 -6.61 -6.99
C GLY A 2 -26.24 -7.62 -6.37
N GLY A 3 -25.52 -8.39 -7.18
CA GLY A 3 -24.49 -9.30 -6.69
C GLY A 3 -23.43 -8.56 -5.86
N LEU A 4 -22.80 -9.26 -4.93
CA LEU A 4 -21.68 -8.71 -4.16
C LEU A 4 -20.58 -8.31 -5.15
N LYS A 5 -20.33 -7.00 -5.28
CA LYS A 5 -19.25 -6.48 -6.12
C LYS A 5 -17.92 -6.76 -5.42
N ASN A 6 -16.96 -7.40 -6.08
CA ASN A 6 -15.61 -7.59 -5.55
C ASN A 6 -14.92 -6.23 -5.33
N ILE A 7 -14.00 -6.16 -4.35
CA ILE A 7 -13.19 -4.96 -4.15
C ILE A 7 -11.97 -5.03 -5.08
N LYS A 8 -11.75 -3.99 -5.88
CA LYS A 8 -10.61 -3.90 -6.80
C LYS A 8 -9.47 -3.14 -6.16
N ILE A 9 -8.30 -3.75 -6.08
CA ILE A 9 -7.10 -3.13 -5.52
C ILE A 9 -6.06 -3.02 -6.62
N GLY A 10 -5.49 -1.84 -6.76
CA GLY A 10 -4.36 -1.56 -7.65
C GLY A 10 -3.11 -1.21 -6.86
N PHE A 11 -1.97 -1.37 -7.51
CA PHE A 11 -0.65 -1.12 -6.96
C PHE A 11 0.18 -0.32 -7.96
N LEU A 12 0.74 0.81 -7.53
CA LEU A 12 1.46 1.71 -8.43
C LEU A 12 2.63 2.41 -7.74
N ASN A 13 3.76 2.46 -8.44
CA ASN A 13 4.86 3.36 -8.12
C ASN A 13 4.88 4.47 -9.20
N PRO A 14 4.34 5.67 -8.93
CA PRO A 14 4.32 6.78 -9.89
C PRO A 14 5.69 7.48 -10.07
N GLY A 15 6.70 7.17 -9.24
CA GLY A 15 8.00 7.85 -9.30
C GLY A 15 7.88 9.38 -9.21
N SER A 16 7.09 9.88 -8.24
CA SER A 16 6.53 11.23 -8.09
C SER A 16 5.08 11.40 -8.58
N LEU A 17 4.17 11.65 -7.62
CA LEU A 17 2.80 12.05 -7.91
C LEU A 17 2.70 13.44 -8.54
N SER A 18 3.69 14.31 -8.34
CA SER A 18 3.63 15.72 -8.77
C SER A 18 3.99 15.96 -10.24
N THR A 19 4.47 14.93 -10.94
CA THR A 19 5.01 15.06 -12.32
C THR A 19 4.27 14.17 -13.32
N HIS A 20 3.80 12.99 -12.92
CA HIS A 20 3.19 12.00 -13.83
C HIS A 20 1.65 11.95 -13.70
N HIS A 21 1.00 13.12 -13.69
CA HIS A 21 -0.44 13.23 -13.40
C HIS A 21 -1.31 12.48 -14.41
N GLU A 22 -1.01 12.59 -15.71
CA GLU A 22 -1.85 12.03 -16.77
C GLU A 22 -1.80 10.50 -16.78
N GLU A 23 -0.60 9.91 -16.73
CA GLU A 23 -0.44 8.45 -16.68
C GLU A 23 -1.11 7.84 -15.44
N PHE A 24 -0.96 8.51 -14.30
CA PHE A 24 -1.63 8.13 -13.05
C PHE A 24 -3.16 8.15 -13.19
N LEU A 25 -3.72 9.23 -13.75
CA LEU A 25 -5.17 9.38 -13.92
C LEU A 25 -5.73 8.34 -14.91
N VAL A 26 -5.05 8.14 -16.05
CA VAL A 26 -5.43 7.13 -17.05
C VAL A 26 -5.40 5.73 -16.44
N ALA A 27 -4.37 5.39 -15.65
CA ALA A 27 -4.28 4.13 -14.94
C ALA A 27 -5.46 3.95 -13.96
N LEU A 28 -5.78 4.96 -13.16
CA LEU A 28 -6.85 4.87 -12.19
C LEU A 28 -8.24 4.72 -12.86
N GLU A 29 -8.49 5.50 -13.91
CA GLU A 29 -9.74 5.48 -14.67
C GLU A 29 -9.92 4.16 -15.43
N ARG A 30 -8.92 3.76 -16.22
CA ARG A 30 -8.95 2.54 -17.04
C ARG A 30 -9.21 1.30 -16.20
N HIS A 31 -8.60 1.21 -15.03
CA HIS A 31 -8.68 0.03 -14.20
C HIS A 31 -9.83 0.07 -13.18
N ASN A 32 -10.40 1.26 -12.93
CA ASN A 32 -11.57 1.48 -12.08
C ASN A 32 -11.40 0.81 -10.70
N VAL A 33 -10.24 0.99 -10.07
CA VAL A 33 -9.88 0.40 -8.78
C VAL A 33 -10.62 1.06 -7.64
N ASP A 34 -10.95 0.32 -6.59
CA ASP A 34 -11.58 0.89 -5.39
C ASP A 34 -10.52 1.43 -4.41
N ILE A 35 -9.34 0.80 -4.35
CA ILE A 35 -8.18 1.23 -3.56
C ILE A 35 -6.92 1.13 -4.42
N LEU A 36 -6.11 2.19 -4.49
CA LEU A 36 -4.81 2.20 -5.15
C LEU A 36 -3.73 2.45 -4.11
N ALA A 37 -2.86 1.46 -3.88
CA ALA A 37 -1.70 1.61 -3.00
C ALA A 37 -0.51 2.20 -3.77
N LEU A 38 0.22 3.11 -3.13
CA LEU A 38 1.28 3.91 -3.72
C LEU A 38 2.59 3.82 -2.95
N ASN A 39 3.69 3.72 -3.69
CA ASN A 39 5.05 3.96 -3.20
C ASN A 39 5.67 5.13 -3.98
N GLU A 40 6.75 5.73 -3.48
CA GLU A 40 7.46 6.83 -4.17
C GLU A 40 6.52 7.98 -4.58
N THR A 41 5.67 8.41 -3.64
CA THR A 41 4.74 9.55 -3.85
C THR A 41 5.49 10.87 -4.07
N TRP A 42 6.66 11.02 -3.44
CA TRP A 42 7.54 12.20 -3.43
C TRP A 42 6.88 13.47 -2.89
N LEU A 43 5.81 13.32 -2.11
CA LEU A 43 5.16 14.43 -1.42
C LEU A 43 5.76 14.57 -0.02
N ARG A 44 6.14 15.80 0.36
CA ARG A 44 6.51 16.12 1.75
C ARG A 44 5.26 16.40 2.58
N SER A 45 5.44 16.52 3.90
CA SER A 45 4.37 16.94 4.80
C SER A 45 3.84 18.32 4.36
N GLY A 46 2.52 18.43 4.18
CA GLY A 46 1.87 19.66 3.71
C GLY A 46 1.88 19.87 2.19
N GLU A 47 2.49 18.96 1.43
CA GLU A 47 2.52 19.03 -0.04
C GLU A 47 1.42 18.21 -0.72
N GLU A 48 0.41 17.73 0.01
CA GLU A 48 -0.67 16.89 -0.54
C GLU A 48 -1.44 17.60 -1.66
N GLY A 49 -1.47 18.93 -1.65
CA GLY A 49 -2.06 19.75 -2.71
C GLY A 49 -1.38 19.65 -4.07
N ARG A 50 -0.13 19.14 -4.13
CA ARG A 50 0.60 18.87 -5.38
C ARG A 50 0.18 17.57 -6.05
N ALA A 51 -0.54 16.70 -5.36
CA ALA A 51 -1.02 15.44 -5.91
C ALA A 51 -2.22 15.64 -6.86
N PRO A 52 -2.43 14.74 -7.84
CA PRO A 52 -3.59 14.77 -8.72
C PRO A 52 -4.91 14.72 -7.92
N LYS A 53 -5.78 15.73 -8.10
CA LYS A 53 -7.12 15.69 -7.52
C LYS A 53 -8.02 14.77 -8.33
N VAL A 54 -8.25 13.57 -7.82
CA VAL A 54 -9.14 12.60 -8.47
C VAL A 54 -10.56 12.70 -7.93
N ALA A 55 -11.51 13.01 -8.81
CA ALA A 55 -12.93 13.00 -8.48
C ALA A 55 -13.37 11.64 -7.92
N GLY A 56 -14.07 11.65 -6.78
CA GLY A 56 -14.54 10.41 -6.15
C GLY A 56 -13.50 9.65 -5.34
N TYR A 57 -12.26 10.16 -5.18
CA TYR A 57 -11.25 9.56 -4.31
C TYR A 57 -10.78 10.54 -3.22
N ARG A 58 -10.08 9.98 -2.24
CA ARG A 58 -9.29 10.72 -1.24
C ARG A 58 -7.88 10.16 -1.21
N LEU A 59 -6.89 11.05 -1.09
CA LEU A 59 -5.50 10.68 -0.83
C LEU A 59 -5.29 10.54 0.68
N CYS A 60 -4.68 9.45 1.08
CA CYS A 60 -4.12 9.24 2.42
C CYS A 60 -2.63 8.98 2.26
N HIS A 61 -1.79 9.84 2.82
CA HIS A 61 -0.36 9.88 2.52
C HIS A 61 0.45 9.83 3.81
N LEU A 62 1.59 9.14 3.75
CA LEU A 62 2.63 9.19 4.76
C LEU A 62 3.96 9.59 4.09
N PRO A 63 4.46 10.82 4.33
CA PRO A 63 5.74 11.24 3.77
C PRO A 63 6.90 10.44 4.37
N ARG A 64 8.01 10.35 3.63
CA ARG A 64 9.29 9.90 4.20
C ARG A 64 9.64 10.80 5.40
N PRO A 65 10.05 10.23 6.56
CA PRO A 65 10.47 11.03 7.71
C PRO A 65 11.63 11.97 7.35
N GLU A 66 11.57 13.24 7.78
CA GLU A 66 12.60 14.25 7.45
C GLU A 66 14.01 13.90 7.95
N ALA A 67 14.10 13.09 9.02
CA ALA A 67 15.37 12.58 9.53
C ALA A 67 16.14 11.76 8.48
N VAL A 68 15.44 11.17 7.51
CA VAL A 68 16.03 10.44 6.40
C VAL A 68 16.41 11.42 5.28
N ARG A 69 17.69 11.81 5.24
CA ARG A 69 18.23 12.77 4.26
C ARG A 69 18.45 12.15 2.87
N SER A 70 17.38 11.87 2.15
CA SER A 70 17.44 11.34 0.77
C SER A 70 16.29 11.83 -0.09
N ARG A 71 16.50 11.85 -1.42
CA ARG A 71 15.46 12.24 -2.39
C ARG A 71 14.39 11.14 -2.52
N GLY A 72 13.15 11.56 -2.73
CA GLY A 72 12.02 10.69 -3.01
C GLY A 72 11.37 10.08 -1.77
N GLY A 73 10.77 8.90 -1.95
CA GLY A 73 10.02 8.17 -0.93
C GLY A 73 8.57 8.62 -0.78
N GLY A 74 8.03 8.33 0.38
CA GLY A 74 6.63 8.49 0.76
C GLY A 74 5.76 7.37 0.19
N VAL A 75 4.79 6.95 1.00
CA VAL A 75 3.82 5.92 0.65
C VAL A 75 2.41 6.44 0.85
N GLY A 76 1.42 5.83 0.21
CA GLY A 76 0.04 6.29 0.39
C GLY A 76 -1.01 5.42 -0.28
N PHE A 77 -2.24 5.91 -0.21
CA PHE A 77 -3.41 5.30 -0.83
C PHE A 77 -4.28 6.37 -1.50
N TYR A 78 -4.73 6.10 -2.72
CA TYR A 78 -5.98 6.68 -3.21
C TYR A 78 -7.12 5.73 -2.90
N VAL A 79 -8.10 6.20 -2.14
CA VAL A 79 -9.25 5.41 -1.69
C VAL A 79 -10.52 5.99 -2.25
N ARG A 80 -11.34 5.17 -2.93
CA ARG A 80 -12.65 5.59 -3.40
C ARG A 80 -13.50 6.08 -2.24
N ARG A 81 -14.12 7.25 -2.41
CA ARG A 81 -15.06 7.83 -1.43
C ARG A 81 -16.26 6.90 -1.26
N GLY A 82 -16.77 6.83 -0.04
CA GLY A 82 -17.83 5.87 0.35
C GLY A 82 -17.30 4.54 0.90
N LEU A 83 -16.02 4.19 0.67
CA LEU A 83 -15.40 3.07 1.38
C LEU A 83 -15.04 3.46 2.82
N SER A 84 -15.53 2.67 3.78
CA SER A 84 -15.14 2.78 5.20
C SER A 84 -13.75 2.20 5.39
N THR A 85 -12.78 3.06 5.70
CA THR A 85 -11.39 2.63 5.95
C THR A 85 -10.87 3.18 7.26
N GLN A 86 -9.98 2.43 7.88
CA GLN A 86 -9.26 2.79 9.10
C GLN A 86 -7.78 2.56 8.85
N PHE A 87 -6.93 3.44 9.34
CA PHE A 87 -5.49 3.28 9.26
C PHE A 87 -5.01 2.81 10.63
N PRO A 88 -4.58 1.53 10.78
CA PRO A 88 -3.99 1.05 12.02
C PRO A 88 -2.79 1.92 12.41
N LYS A 89 -2.44 1.88 13.70
CA LYS A 89 -1.26 2.61 14.19
C LYS A 89 -0.04 2.19 13.35
N HIS A 90 0.70 3.19 12.88
CA HIS A 90 1.93 2.93 12.13
C HIS A 90 2.90 2.12 12.99
N PRO A 91 3.65 1.18 12.39
CA PRO A 91 4.68 0.43 13.08
C PRO A 91 5.73 1.37 13.69
N ASN A 92 6.36 0.95 14.78
CA ASN A 92 7.43 1.73 15.41
C ASN A 92 8.70 1.78 14.54
N GLU A 93 8.85 0.83 13.61
CA GLU A 93 9.99 0.76 12.70
C GLU A 93 9.93 1.86 11.64
N THR A 94 10.87 2.80 11.71
CA THR A 94 10.92 4.02 10.88
C THR A 94 11.86 3.92 9.68
N ARG A 95 12.70 2.87 9.62
CA ARG A 95 13.60 2.61 8.49
C ARG A 95 12.86 2.14 7.24
N VAL A 96 11.66 1.57 7.44
CA VAL A 96 10.77 1.14 6.36
C VAL A 96 9.64 2.14 6.20
N GLU A 97 9.46 2.63 4.98
CA GLU A 97 8.32 3.48 4.65
C GLU A 97 7.13 2.58 4.38
N GLN A 98 6.13 2.59 5.27
CA GLN A 98 4.99 1.70 5.15
C GLN A 98 3.70 2.30 5.70
N MET A 99 2.59 1.89 5.10
CA MET A 99 1.25 2.32 5.49
C MET A 99 0.26 1.18 5.34
N TRP A 100 -0.61 1.03 6.33
CA TRP A 100 -1.61 -0.04 6.39
C TRP A 100 -3.01 0.56 6.39
N LEU A 101 -3.92 -0.07 5.66
CA LEU A 101 -5.32 0.32 5.52
C LEU A 101 -6.19 -0.90 5.83
N ARG A 102 -7.07 -0.76 6.82
CA ARG A 102 -8.12 -1.72 7.14
C ARG A 102 -9.44 -1.27 6.53
N THR A 103 -10.15 -2.19 5.88
CA THR A 103 -11.51 -1.97 5.36
C THR A 103 -12.38 -3.20 5.63
N ARG A 104 -13.70 -3.03 5.62
CA ARG A 104 -14.65 -4.14 5.70
C ARG A 104 -15.41 -4.25 4.40
N HIS A 105 -15.43 -5.44 3.83
CA HIS A 105 -16.13 -5.74 2.58
C HIS A 105 -16.80 -7.10 2.68
N SER A 106 -18.09 -7.20 2.35
CA SER A 106 -18.84 -8.48 2.35
C SER A 106 -18.67 -9.29 3.65
N ASN A 107 -18.79 -8.62 4.81
CA ASN A 107 -18.54 -9.17 6.16
C ASN A 107 -17.11 -9.64 6.45
N LYS A 108 -16.16 -9.50 5.53
CA LYS A 108 -14.74 -9.79 5.73
C LYS A 108 -13.99 -8.52 6.10
N THR A 109 -13.03 -8.64 7.00
CA THR A 109 -12.01 -7.61 7.22
C THR A 109 -10.88 -7.84 6.22
N ILE A 110 -10.47 -6.76 5.56
CA ILE A 110 -9.37 -6.74 4.61
C ILE A 110 -8.36 -5.74 5.14
N ILE A 111 -7.08 -6.13 5.15
CA ILE A 111 -5.98 -5.23 5.47
C ILE A 111 -5.07 -5.14 4.25
N ILE A 112 -4.71 -3.93 3.85
CA ILE A 112 -3.90 -3.65 2.68
C ILE A 112 -2.73 -2.82 3.16
N GLY A 113 -1.51 -3.31 2.94
CA GLY A 113 -0.27 -2.62 3.23
C GLY A 113 0.43 -2.20 1.96
N THR A 114 1.11 -1.06 2.01
CA THR A 114 2.11 -0.67 1.03
C THR A 114 3.42 -0.39 1.75
N ALA A 115 4.53 -0.82 1.17
CA ALA A 115 5.84 -0.65 1.74
C ALA A 115 6.91 -0.37 0.68
N TYR A 116 7.80 0.54 1.01
CA TYR A 116 8.93 0.89 0.17
C TYR A 116 10.22 0.58 0.93
N ARG A 117 11.12 -0.18 0.29
CA ARG A 117 12.46 -0.46 0.82
C ARG A 117 13.40 0.62 0.32
N PRO A 118 13.94 1.47 1.19
CA PRO A 118 14.93 2.42 0.75
C PRO A 118 16.19 1.72 0.24
N PRO A 119 16.91 2.30 -0.74
CA PRO A 119 18.02 1.64 -1.40
C PRO A 119 19.19 1.28 -0.46
N TRP A 120 19.33 1.99 0.66
CA TRP A 120 20.36 1.73 1.68
C TRP A 120 19.96 0.66 2.71
N LEU A 121 18.68 0.28 2.79
CA LEU A 121 18.21 -0.75 3.72
C LEU A 121 18.37 -2.12 3.05
N ASN A 122 19.09 -3.04 3.71
CA ASN A 122 19.24 -4.39 3.19
C ASN A 122 17.89 -5.14 3.24
N VAL A 123 17.80 -6.20 2.44
CA VAL A 123 16.54 -6.95 2.25
C VAL A 123 16.10 -7.63 3.54
N GLN A 124 17.02 -8.15 4.35
CA GLN A 124 16.68 -8.87 5.58
C GLN A 124 16.07 -7.93 6.61
N ASP A 125 16.69 -6.78 6.87
CA ASP A 125 16.16 -5.78 7.80
C ASP A 125 14.77 -5.28 7.36
N PHE A 126 14.56 -5.13 6.05
CA PHE A 126 13.26 -4.77 5.49
C PHE A 126 12.20 -5.85 5.74
N LEU A 127 12.55 -7.11 5.52
CA LEU A 127 11.68 -8.25 5.78
C LEU A 127 11.31 -8.39 7.25
N ASP A 128 12.28 -8.22 8.14
CA ASP A 128 12.09 -8.31 9.59
C ASP A 128 11.15 -7.20 10.07
N ALA A 129 11.39 -5.96 9.62
CA ALA A 129 10.53 -4.81 9.89
C ALA A 129 9.08 -5.01 9.44
N LEU A 130 8.88 -5.53 8.22
CA LEU A 130 7.54 -5.81 7.69
C LEU A 130 6.86 -6.94 8.43
N THR A 131 7.62 -7.96 8.78
CA THR A 131 7.15 -9.11 9.56
C THR A 131 6.65 -8.65 10.92
N GLU A 132 7.40 -7.80 11.62
CA GLU A 132 6.99 -7.20 12.89
C GLU A 132 5.72 -6.36 12.73
N SER A 133 5.67 -5.56 11.65
CA SER A 133 4.53 -4.71 11.33
C SER A 133 3.26 -5.53 11.11
N ILE A 134 3.34 -6.60 10.32
CA ILE A 134 2.24 -7.54 10.07
C ILE A 134 1.82 -8.24 11.36
N ALA A 135 2.77 -8.67 12.18
CA ALA A 135 2.50 -9.30 13.47
C ALA A 135 1.79 -8.35 14.46
N SER A 136 1.96 -7.05 14.32
CA SER A 136 1.25 -6.06 15.15
C SER A 136 -0.20 -5.78 14.69
N LEU A 137 -0.58 -6.23 13.49
CA LEU A 137 -1.92 -5.97 12.96
C LEU A 137 -2.97 -6.80 13.71
N PRO A 138 -4.17 -6.25 13.94
CA PRO A 138 -5.26 -6.94 14.64
C PRO A 138 -5.96 -7.93 13.71
N ILE A 139 -5.25 -8.98 13.29
CA ILE A 139 -5.74 -10.06 12.43
C ILE A 139 -5.81 -11.37 13.21
N ALA A 140 -6.91 -12.11 13.05
CA ALA A 140 -7.25 -13.27 13.87
C ALA A 140 -6.68 -14.61 13.34
N GLN A 141 -5.75 -14.61 12.37
CA GLN A 141 -5.17 -15.83 11.78
C GLN A 141 -3.67 -15.70 11.43
N SER A 142 -3.01 -16.85 11.24
CA SER A 142 -1.61 -17.12 11.62
C SER A 142 -0.57 -16.18 10.99
N GLN A 143 0.12 -15.41 11.84
CA GLN A 143 1.29 -14.61 11.47
C GLN A 143 2.43 -15.47 10.88
N TYR A 144 2.39 -16.78 11.14
CA TYR A 144 3.40 -17.76 10.73
C TYR A 144 3.35 -18.06 9.23
N GLU A 145 2.15 -18.28 8.65
CA GLU A 145 2.00 -18.53 7.21
C GLU A 145 2.49 -17.34 6.37
N LEU A 146 2.25 -16.11 6.84
CA LEU A 146 2.75 -14.88 6.21
C LEU A 146 4.28 -14.78 6.20
N LYS A 147 4.94 -15.18 7.30
CA LYS A 147 6.40 -15.16 7.40
C LYS A 147 7.05 -16.11 6.40
N GLU A 148 6.50 -17.30 6.24
CA GLU A 148 7.03 -18.28 5.29
C GLU A 148 6.81 -17.84 3.84
N GLN A 149 5.63 -17.28 3.51
CA GLN A 149 5.39 -16.71 2.18
C GLN A 149 6.30 -15.52 1.84
N LEU A 150 6.65 -14.67 2.81
CA LEU A 150 7.56 -13.54 2.62
C LEU A 150 9.00 -13.98 2.32
N LYS A 151 9.46 -15.10 2.89
CA LYS A 151 10.80 -15.64 2.67
C LYS A 151 10.99 -16.22 1.28
N GLU A 152 9.93 -16.74 0.67
CA GLU A 152 9.97 -17.37 -0.67
C GLU A 152 9.95 -16.37 -1.83
N LEU A 153 9.75 -15.08 -1.55
CA LEU A 153 9.67 -14.06 -2.59
C LEU A 153 11.05 -13.47 -2.91
N GLU A 154 11.41 -13.44 -4.19
CA GLU A 154 12.52 -12.61 -4.69
C GLU A 154 12.12 -11.13 -4.62
N LEU A 155 12.30 -10.50 -3.45
CA LEU A 155 11.76 -9.18 -3.16
C LEU A 155 12.58 -8.04 -3.77
N PRO A 156 12.02 -7.29 -4.72
CA PRO A 156 12.67 -6.11 -5.27
C PRO A 156 12.38 -4.88 -4.38
N HIS A 157 12.88 -3.70 -4.74
CA HIS A 157 12.87 -2.50 -3.87
C HIS A 157 11.46 -1.98 -3.45
N ASN A 158 10.39 -2.51 -4.04
CA ASN A 158 9.00 -2.14 -3.76
C ASN A 158 8.23 -3.39 -3.32
N LEU A 159 7.63 -3.39 -2.13
CA LEU A 159 6.75 -4.47 -1.67
C LEU A 159 5.36 -3.90 -1.37
N ILE A 160 4.33 -4.52 -1.92
CA ILE A 160 2.96 -4.20 -1.55
C ILE A 160 2.31 -5.48 -1.04
N VAL A 161 1.49 -5.40 0.01
CA VAL A 161 0.99 -6.58 0.74
C VAL A 161 -0.53 -6.47 0.83
N GLY A 162 -1.26 -7.37 0.18
CA GLY A 162 -2.71 -7.52 0.37
C GLY A 162 -3.01 -8.63 1.39
N TYR A 163 -4.01 -8.45 2.26
CA TYR A 163 -4.50 -9.48 3.17
C TYR A 163 -6.03 -9.51 3.19
N GLN A 164 -6.61 -10.69 3.05
CA GLN A 164 -8.06 -10.94 3.22
C GLN A 164 -8.28 -12.02 4.29
N MET A 165 -9.20 -11.78 5.23
CA MET A 165 -9.61 -12.83 6.18
C MET A 165 -10.24 -14.02 5.40
N ALA A 166 -9.78 -15.25 5.69
CA ALA A 166 -10.04 -16.54 5.02
C ALA A 166 -9.00 -17.02 3.98
N GLY A 167 -7.83 -16.39 3.89
CA GLY A 167 -6.67 -16.89 3.14
C GLY A 167 -5.60 -15.81 2.94
N VAL A 168 -4.32 -16.15 3.13
CA VAL A 168 -3.23 -15.22 2.85
C VAL A 168 -3.00 -15.16 1.33
N GLN A 169 -3.16 -13.98 0.72
CA GLN A 169 -2.69 -13.72 -0.63
C GLN A 169 -1.66 -12.59 -0.60
N LEU A 170 -0.41 -12.95 -0.37
CA LEU A 170 0.71 -12.03 -0.46
C LEU A 170 0.95 -11.66 -1.94
N ILE A 171 0.92 -10.37 -2.26
CA ILE A 171 1.10 -9.87 -3.64
C ILE A 171 2.35 -8.99 -3.71
N ALA A 172 3.51 -9.61 -3.57
CA ALA A 172 4.79 -8.92 -3.70
C ALA A 172 5.19 -8.80 -5.18
N LYS A 173 5.17 -7.59 -5.76
CA LYS A 173 5.35 -7.41 -7.22
C LYS A 173 6.10 -6.14 -7.61
N TYR A 174 6.88 -6.22 -8.70
CA TYR A 174 7.65 -5.12 -9.32
C TYR A 174 7.08 -4.72 -10.70
N PRO A 175 7.60 -3.64 -11.31
CA PRO A 175 6.82 -2.49 -11.76
C PRO A 175 6.01 -2.82 -13.02
N ARG A 176 4.75 -3.23 -12.83
CA ARG A 176 3.68 -3.04 -13.80
C ARG A 176 2.41 -2.88 -12.99
N LEU A 177 1.55 -1.94 -13.39
CA LEU A 177 0.24 -1.76 -12.78
C LEU A 177 -0.49 -3.10 -12.81
N GLU A 178 -0.68 -3.71 -11.65
CA GLU A 178 -1.37 -4.98 -11.52
C GLU A 178 -2.64 -4.80 -10.71
N LEU A 179 -3.69 -5.48 -11.18
CA LEU A 179 -4.98 -5.50 -10.53
C LEU A 179 -5.16 -6.82 -9.80
N THR A 180 -5.64 -6.72 -8.57
CA THR A 180 -6.19 -7.88 -7.86
C THR A 180 -7.62 -7.56 -7.44
N ALA A 181 -8.52 -8.50 -7.69
CA ALA A 181 -9.87 -8.47 -7.15
C ALA A 181 -9.92 -9.40 -5.93
N LEU A 182 -10.28 -8.87 -4.76
CA LEU A 182 -10.48 -9.60 -3.51
C LEU A 182 -11.97 -9.64 -3.11
#